data_AF-A0AA38FK15-F1
#
_entry.id   AF-A0AA38FK15-F1
#
_cell.length_a   1.000
_cell.length_b   1.000
_cell.length_c   1.000
_cell.angle_alpha   90.00
_cell.angle_beta   90.00
_cell.angle_gamma   90.00
#
_symmetry.space_group_name_H-M   'P 1'
#
loop_
_entity.id
_entity.type
_entity.pdbx_description
1 polymer ?
#
loop_
_entity_poly.entity_id
_entity_poly.type
_entity_poly.pdbx_seq_one_letter_code
_entity_poly.pdbx_strand_id
1 'polypeptide(L)'
;MSSAEEDDPYHGKMHGESDKNTVWRHSAPFYTEVNALFVNTRTKVWGEGSLEETVQNLVKTWEMELSHKTRVDDFKTTIPNNFSLKVNGINPEYSPPSLVFFFFSKLY
;
A
#
# COMPACT_ATOMS: atom_id res chain seq x y z
N MET A 1 -21.08 -15.69 -2.80
CA MET A 1 -19.67 -16.14 -2.83
C MET A 1 -18.96 -15.34 -1.75
N SER A 2 -18.40 -16.05 -0.78
CA SER A 2 -18.29 -15.66 0.63
C SER A 2 -16.85 -15.39 1.04
N SER A 3 -16.68 -14.42 1.94
CA SER A 3 -15.57 -14.26 2.88
C SER A 3 -14.22 -13.81 2.33
N ALA A 4 -14.09 -12.50 2.12
CA ALA A 4 -12.81 -11.80 2.13
C ALA A 4 -12.85 -10.68 3.20
N GLU A 5 -13.42 -11.01 4.36
CA GLU A 5 -13.43 -10.16 5.57
C GLU A 5 -12.28 -10.56 6.52
N GLU A 6 -11.18 -11.09 5.97
CA GLU A 6 -10.00 -11.45 6.74
C GLU A 6 -9.07 -10.24 6.76
N ASP A 7 -9.01 -9.59 7.92
CA ASP A 7 -8.23 -8.40 8.24
C ASP A 7 -6.79 -8.55 7.70
N ASP A 8 -6.39 -7.75 6.70
CA ASP A 8 -5.03 -7.79 6.16
C ASP A 8 -4.05 -7.30 7.23
N PRO A 9 -3.22 -8.19 7.81
CA PRO A 9 -2.45 -7.88 9.01
C PRO A 9 -1.35 -6.83 8.77
N TYR A 10 -0.99 -6.57 7.51
CA TYR A 10 0.10 -5.66 7.17
C TYR A 10 -0.37 -4.30 6.66
N HIS A 11 -1.66 -4.18 6.34
CA HIS A 11 -2.23 -2.97 5.76
C HIS A 11 -3.40 -2.50 6.62
N GLY A 12 -3.07 -2.10 7.86
CA GLY A 12 -3.99 -1.99 8.99
C GLY A 12 -5.14 -0.98 8.90
N LYS A 13 -5.49 -0.46 7.70
CA LYS A 13 -6.66 0.40 7.43
C LYS A 13 -7.18 0.27 6.00
N MET A 14 -7.28 -0.94 5.45
CA MET A 14 -7.83 -1.18 4.10
C MET A 14 -9.36 -1.10 4.01
N HIS A 15 -10.07 -1.39 5.11
CA HIS A 15 -11.51 -1.61 5.11
C HIS A 15 -12.26 -0.78 6.19
N GLY A 16 -12.05 0.53 6.17
CA GLY A 16 -12.81 1.51 6.96
C GLY A 16 -13.92 2.19 6.16
N GLU A 17 -14.74 3.00 6.84
CA GLU A 17 -15.84 3.76 6.21
C GLU A 17 -15.37 4.73 5.12
N SER A 18 -14.15 5.28 5.27
CA SER A 18 -13.49 6.09 4.25
C SER A 18 -13.17 5.31 2.96
N ASP A 19 -13.00 3.98 3.05
CA ASP A 19 -12.58 3.16 1.91
C ASP A 19 -13.73 2.80 0.97
N LYS A 20 -14.99 2.97 1.42
CA LYS A 20 -16.18 2.80 0.58
C LYS A 20 -16.24 3.80 -0.58
N ASN A 21 -15.58 4.95 -0.42
CA ASN A 21 -15.52 6.01 -1.42
C ASN A 21 -14.17 6.07 -2.16
N THR A 22 -13.23 5.15 -1.86
CA THR A 22 -11.90 5.14 -2.49
C THR A 22 -12.01 4.89 -3.99
N VAL A 23 -11.31 5.71 -4.77
CA VAL A 23 -11.23 5.55 -6.22
C VAL A 23 -9.99 4.75 -6.59
N TRP A 24 -10.19 3.47 -6.88
CA TRP A 24 -9.14 2.55 -7.31
C TRP A 24 -8.77 2.77 -8.78
N ARG A 25 -7.49 2.60 -9.11
CA ARG A 25 -6.96 2.72 -10.47
C ARG A 25 -7.44 1.59 -11.38
N HIS A 26 -7.59 0.40 -10.81
CA HIS A 26 -8.09 -0.79 -11.50
C HIS A 26 -9.15 -1.50 -10.67
N SER A 27 -8.76 -2.00 -9.50
CA SER A 27 -9.63 -2.61 -8.51
C SER A 27 -8.95 -2.53 -7.14
N ALA A 28 -9.71 -2.80 -6.08
CA ALA A 28 -9.09 -3.04 -4.78
C ALA A 28 -8.10 -4.22 -4.90
N PRO A 29 -6.87 -4.09 -4.37
CA PRO A 29 -5.88 -5.14 -4.39
C PRO A 29 -6.23 -6.25 -3.39
N PHE A 30 -5.76 -7.47 -3.68
CA PHE A 30 -5.90 -8.64 -2.81
C PHE A 30 -4.52 -9.21 -2.51
N TYR A 31 -4.12 -9.26 -1.24
CA TYR A 31 -2.74 -9.53 -0.83
C TYR A 31 -2.49 -10.93 -0.25
N THR A 32 -3.48 -11.83 -0.21
CA THR A 32 -3.35 -13.14 0.46
C THR A 32 -2.12 -13.95 0.02
N GLU A 33 -1.88 -14.08 -1.29
CA GLU A 33 -0.70 -14.81 -1.80
C GLU A 33 0.62 -14.11 -1.49
N VAL A 34 0.66 -12.78 -1.65
CA VAL A 34 1.85 -11.97 -1.40
C VAL A 34 2.21 -11.97 0.10
N ASN A 35 1.20 -11.93 0.97
CA ASN A 35 1.37 -12.02 2.42
C ASN A 35 1.88 -13.41 2.83
N ALA A 36 1.35 -14.49 2.24
CA ALA A 36 1.86 -15.84 2.47
C ALA A 36 3.33 -15.96 2.05
N LEU A 37 3.70 -15.43 0.88
CA LEU A 37 5.09 -15.38 0.42
C LEU A 37 5.97 -14.58 1.38
N PHE A 38 5.52 -13.39 1.81
CA PHE A 38 6.23 -12.55 2.78
C PHE A 38 6.54 -13.31 4.08
N VAL A 39 5.56 -14.00 4.64
CA VAL A 39 5.72 -14.78 5.88
C VAL A 39 6.73 -15.91 5.69
N ASN A 40 6.72 -16.56 4.52
CA ASN A 40 7.62 -17.67 4.20
C ASN A 40 9.05 -17.22 3.89
N THR A 41 9.24 -16.02 3.32
CA THR A 41 10.56 -15.55 2.86
C THR A 41 11.21 -14.53 3.78
N ARG A 42 10.47 -13.92 4.73
CA ARG A 42 11.05 -12.93 5.65
C ARG A 42 12.19 -13.53 6.48
N THR A 43 13.27 -12.77 6.59
CA THR A 43 14.45 -13.13 7.40
C THR A 43 14.40 -12.52 8.80
N LYS A 44 13.46 -11.60 9.05
CA LYS A 44 13.27 -10.90 10.31
C LYS A 44 11.80 -10.90 10.71
N VAL A 45 11.58 -11.07 12.01
CA VAL A 45 10.28 -10.95 12.65
C VAL A 45 10.41 -9.84 13.67
N TRP A 46 9.60 -8.81 13.52
CA TRP A 46 9.53 -7.70 14.47
C TRP A 46 8.62 -8.07 15.63
N GLY A 47 8.90 -7.54 16.82
CA GLY A 47 8.03 -7.73 17.97
C GLY A 47 6.70 -7.00 17.76
N GLU A 48 5.63 -7.57 18.31
CA GLU A 48 4.32 -6.91 18.30
C GLU A 48 4.40 -5.55 19.02
N GLY A 49 3.85 -4.51 18.40
CA GLY A 49 3.89 -3.14 18.89
C GLY A 49 5.27 -2.47 18.77
N SER A 50 6.24 -3.11 18.11
CA SER A 50 7.56 -2.50 17.89
C SER A 50 7.49 -1.36 16.88
N LEU A 51 8.50 -0.48 16.94
CA LEU A 51 8.65 0.60 15.97
C LEU A 51 8.87 0.03 14.57
N GLU A 52 9.65 -1.04 14.45
CA GLU A 52 9.98 -1.70 13.19
C GLU A 52 8.74 -2.32 12.54
N GLU A 53 7.87 -2.96 13.33
CA GLU A 53 6.57 -3.44 12.85
C GLU A 53 5.70 -2.27 12.35
N THR A 54 5.64 -1.19 13.12
CA THR A 54 4.86 0.01 12.77
C THR A 54 5.35 0.62 11.46
N VAL A 55 6.67 0.79 11.31
CA VAL A 55 7.29 1.34 10.10
C VAL A 55 7.06 0.42 8.91
N GLN A 56 7.20 -0.89 9.07
CA GLN A 56 6.94 -1.86 8.02
C GLN A 56 5.50 -1.76 7.51
N ASN A 57 4.51 -1.77 8.42
CA ASN A 57 3.10 -1.72 8.05
C ASN A 57 2.73 -0.36 7.44
N LEU A 58 3.34 0.74 7.91
CA LEU A 58 3.19 2.07 7.32
C LEU A 58 3.69 2.09 5.87
N VAL A 59 4.90 1.59 5.61
CA VAL A 59 5.49 1.58 4.26
C VAL A 59 4.69 0.68 3.32
N LYS A 60 4.29 -0.53 3.76
CA LYS A 60 3.44 -1.43 2.97
C LYS A 60 2.11 -0.77 2.60
N THR A 61 1.48 -0.09 3.56
CA THR A 61 0.25 0.68 3.33
C THR A 61 0.49 1.82 2.33
N TRP A 62 1.56 2.61 2.50
CA TRP A 62 1.88 3.73 1.61
C TRP A 62 2.12 3.27 0.16
N GLU A 63 2.88 2.19 -0.05
CA GLU A 63 3.12 1.61 -1.38
C GLU A 63 1.84 1.12 -2.05
N MET A 64 0.95 0.46 -1.27
CA MET A 64 -0.37 0.04 -1.76
C MET A 64 -1.21 1.25 -2.18
N GLU A 65 -1.28 2.29 -1.34
CA GLU A 65 -2.02 3.51 -1.65
C GLU A 65 -1.48 4.17 -2.93
N LEU A 66 -0.15 4.29 -3.03
CA LEU A 66 0.51 4.90 -4.18
C LEU A 66 0.26 4.15 -5.50
N SER A 67 0.29 2.83 -5.44
CA SER A 67 0.18 1.97 -6.62
C SER A 67 -1.27 1.84 -7.09
N HIS A 68 -2.21 1.71 -6.16
CA HIS A 68 -3.59 1.31 -6.46
C HIS A 68 -4.61 2.44 -6.35
N LYS A 69 -4.41 3.46 -5.51
CA LYS A 69 -5.33 4.60 -5.43
C LYS A 69 -5.00 5.64 -6.50
N THR A 70 -6.04 6.33 -6.97
CA THR A 70 -5.89 7.38 -8.00
C THR A 70 -5.76 8.77 -7.38
N ARG A 71 -6.49 9.03 -6.30
CA ARG A 71 -6.55 10.33 -5.64
C ARG A 71 -5.65 10.34 -4.42
N VAL A 72 -4.80 11.36 -4.31
CA VAL A 72 -3.96 11.58 -3.13
C VAL A 72 -4.81 11.85 -1.87
N ASP A 73 -6.00 12.44 -2.04
CA ASP A 73 -6.95 12.66 -0.94
C ASP A 73 -7.38 11.35 -0.24
N ASP A 74 -7.33 10.23 -0.94
CA ASP A 74 -7.72 8.93 -0.40
C ASP A 74 -6.57 8.29 0.42
N PHE A 75 -5.38 8.91 0.46
CA PHE A 75 -4.21 8.40 1.16
C PHE A 75 -4.32 8.72 2.65
N LYS A 76 -4.16 7.70 3.49
CA LYS A 76 -4.16 7.85 4.96
C LYS A 76 -2.75 7.96 5.52
N THR A 77 -1.76 7.57 4.73
CA THR A 77 -0.33 7.56 5.12
C THR A 77 0.39 8.86 4.81
N THR A 78 -0.24 9.77 4.08
CA THR A 78 0.33 11.07 3.70
C THR A 78 -0.62 12.21 4.10
N ILE A 79 -0.08 13.43 4.15
CA ILE A 79 -0.88 14.65 4.31
C ILE A 79 -1.12 15.21 2.90
N PRO A 80 -2.35 15.14 2.34
CA PRO A 80 -2.59 15.45 0.93
C PRO A 80 -2.06 16.81 0.50
N ASN A 81 -2.24 17.84 1.33
CA ASN A 81 -1.82 19.22 1.02
C ASN A 81 -0.30 19.44 1.03
N ASN A 82 0.46 18.53 1.65
CA ASN A 82 1.91 18.65 1.80
C ASN A 82 2.66 17.57 1.02
N PHE A 83 1.95 16.67 0.34
CA PHE A 83 2.54 15.54 -0.35
C PHE A 83 2.56 15.80 -1.86
N SER A 84 3.76 15.86 -2.43
CA SER A 84 3.98 15.82 -3.88
C SER A 84 4.99 14.73 -4.18
N LEU A 85 4.58 13.78 -5.02
CA LEU A 85 5.49 12.80 -5.60
C LEU A 85 5.84 13.23 -7.02
N LYS A 86 7.12 13.11 -7.39
CA LYS A 86 7.61 13.32 -8.77
C LYS A 86 8.46 12.13 -9.18
N VAL A 87 8.15 11.54 -10.33
CA VAL A 87 8.91 10.43 -10.93
C VAL A 87 9.66 11.00 -12.10
N ASN A 88 10.99 10.90 -12.12
CA ASN A 88 11.82 11.45 -13.20
C ASN A 88 11.52 12.93 -13.51
N GLY A 89 11.16 13.72 -12.48
CA GLY A 89 10.79 15.13 -12.62
C GLY A 89 9.35 15.40 -13.11
N ILE A 90 8.57 14.36 -13.40
CA ILE A 90 7.20 14.45 -13.90
C ILE A 90 6.21 14.05 -12.79
N ASN A 91 5.08 14.73 -12.70
CA ASN A 91 4.02 14.33 -11.77
C ASN A 91 3.46 12.96 -12.19
N PRO A 92 3.25 12.03 -11.25
CA PRO A 92 2.79 10.67 -11.55
C PRO A 92 1.41 10.62 -12.23
N GLU A 93 0.57 11.64 -12.03
CA GLU A 93 -0.71 11.81 -12.75
C GLU A 93 -0.53 11.89 -14.28
N TYR A 94 0.59 12.47 -14.74
CA TYR A 94 0.92 12.62 -16.16
C TYR A 94 1.88 11.53 -16.67
N SER A 95 2.24 10.56 -15.82
CA SER A 95 3.13 9.46 -16.21
C SER A 95 2.33 8.35 -16.91
N PRO A 96 2.81 7.81 -18.04
CA PRO A 96 2.16 6.68 -18.68
C PRO A 96 2.10 5.47 -17.73
N PRO A 97 1.08 4.58 -17.86
CA PRO A 97 0.79 3.50 -16.90
C PRO A 97 1.95 2.54 -16.63
N SER A 98 2.91 2.43 -17.55
CA SER A 98 4.06 1.52 -17.49
C SER A 98 5.21 2.00 -16.59
N LEU A 99 5.15 3.23 -16.06
CA LEU A 99 6.25 3.85 -15.30
C LEU A 99 5.98 3.95 -13.78
N VAL A 100 4.95 3.26 -13.29
CA VAL A 100 4.56 3.30 -11.88
C VAL A 100 5.41 2.30 -11.09
N PHE A 101 6.38 2.87 -10.38
CA PHE A 101 7.12 2.37 -9.22
C PHE A 101 7.06 0.86 -8.91
N PHE A 102 8.13 0.16 -9.31
CA PHE A 102 8.59 -1.05 -8.61
C PHE A 102 9.58 -0.65 -7.52
N PHE A 103 9.14 0.06 -6.47
CA PHE A 103 9.94 0.14 -5.26
C PHE A 103 9.63 -1.14 -4.44
N PHE A 104 10.69 -1.88 -4.11
CA PHE A 104 10.67 -3.07 -3.24
C PHE A 104 10.22 -4.44 -3.80
N SER A 105 10.26 -4.69 -5.11
CA SER A 105 10.29 -6.09 -5.62
C SER A 105 11.64 -6.80 -5.39
N LYS A 106 12.63 -6.13 -4.77
CA LYS A 106 14.01 -6.63 -4.67
C LYS A 106 14.63 -6.60 -3.26
N LEU A 107 13.79 -6.46 -2.23
CA LEU A 107 14.18 -6.77 -0.84
C LEU A 107 13.41 -8.00 -0.37
N TYR A 108 13.61 -9.10 -1.08
CA TYR A 108 13.50 -10.46 -0.57
C TYR A 108 14.77 -11.19 -0.99
#